data_AF-A0A0D2N018-F1
#
_entry.id   AF-A0A0D2N018-F1
#
_cell.length_a   1.000
_cell.length_b   1.000
_cell.length_c   1.000
_cell.angle_alpha   90.00
_cell.angle_beta   90.00
_cell.angle_gamma   90.00
#
_symmetry.space_group_name_H-M   'P 1'
#
loop_
_entity.id
_entity.type
_entity.pdbx_description
1 polymer ?
#
loop_
_entity_poly.entity_id
_entity_poly.type
_entity_poly.pdbx_seq_one_letter_code
_entity_poly.pdbx_strand_id
1 'polypeptide(L)'
;MLGAALPPVLAALRVKVPASDVSRHVSALVRTLDLSRPLPSLQARQWQAVVALLLAGLSWGRLEGLRPVFSRARPSPLLLDMLDDLGLDMDRFVALLELLHEEI
;
A
#
# COMPACT_ATOMS: atom_id res chain seq x y z
N MET A 1 -11.77 -8.33 2.13
CA MET A 1 -11.59 -6.91 2.50
C MET A 1 -10.43 -6.27 1.75
N LEU A 2 -9.21 -6.83 1.82
CA LEU A 2 -8.08 -6.35 1.01
C LEU A 2 -8.38 -6.27 -0.50
N GLY A 3 -8.95 -7.33 -1.08
CA GLY A 3 -9.34 -7.34 -2.50
C GLY A 3 -10.41 -6.30 -2.87
N ALA A 4 -11.23 -5.87 -1.91
CA ALA A 4 -12.23 -4.81 -2.12
C ALA A 4 -11.61 -3.40 -1.96
N ALA A 5 -10.55 -3.27 -1.17
CA ALA A 5 -9.80 -2.02 -0.99
C ALA A 5 -8.78 -1.77 -2.12
N LEU A 6 -8.38 -2.81 -2.86
CA LEU A 6 -7.39 -2.67 -3.93
C LEU A 6 -7.87 -1.77 -5.10
N PRO A 7 -9.05 -1.98 -5.72
CA PRO A 7 -9.51 -1.14 -6.81
C PRO A 7 -9.58 0.37 -6.51
N PRO A 8 -10.14 0.84 -5.38
CA PRO A 8 -10.20 2.27 -5.10
C PRO A 8 -8.81 2.88 -4.89
N VAL A 9 -7.85 2.15 -4.31
CA VAL A 9 -6.46 2.65 -4.16
C VAL A 9 -5.76 2.75 -5.52
N LEU A 10 -5.91 1.75 -6.39
CA LEU A 10 -5.33 1.82 -7.74
C LEU A 10 -5.91 2.97 -8.57
N ALA A 11 -7.22 3.24 -8.41
CA ALA A 11 -7.89 4.35 -9.06
C ALA A 11 -7.42 5.70 -8.52
N ALA A 12 -7.36 5.87 -7.19
CA ALA A 12 -6.89 7.10 -6.54
C ALA A 12 -5.45 7.45 -6.95
N LEU A 13 -4.57 6.45 -6.97
CA LEU A 13 -3.15 6.63 -7.29
C LEU A 13 -2.86 6.67 -8.81
N ARG A 14 -3.88 6.45 -9.66
CA ARG A 14 -3.77 6.36 -11.13
C ARG A 14 -2.60 5.46 -11.56
N VAL A 15 -2.51 4.28 -10.94
CA VAL A 15 -1.42 3.33 -11.17
C VAL A 15 -1.42 2.90 -12.63
N LYS A 16 -0.27 3.03 -13.30
CA LYS A 16 -0.09 2.61 -14.69
C LYS A 16 0.22 1.12 -14.85
N VAL A 17 0.60 0.44 -13.77
CA VAL A 17 0.84 -1.00 -13.74
C VAL A 17 -0.49 -1.74 -13.92
N PRO A 18 -0.57 -2.81 -14.73
CA PRO A 18 -1.80 -3.58 -14.90
C PRO A 18 -2.36 -4.05 -13.55
N ALA A 19 -3.65 -3.82 -13.33
CA ALA A 19 -4.31 -4.18 -12.07
C ALA A 19 -4.22 -5.69 -11.76
N SER A 20 -4.20 -6.54 -12.79
CA SER A 20 -3.99 -7.99 -12.66
C SER A 20 -2.61 -8.32 -12.09
N ASP A 21 -1.56 -7.64 -12.56
CA ASP A 21 -0.20 -7.82 -12.05
C ASP A 21 -0.08 -7.32 -10.61
N VAL A 22 -0.67 -6.17 -10.30
CA VAL A 22 -0.69 -5.65 -8.93
C VAL A 22 -1.40 -6.62 -7.99
N SER A 23 -2.59 -7.08 -8.38
CA SER A 23 -3.38 -8.04 -7.60
C SER A 23 -2.62 -9.35 -7.36
N ARG A 24 -1.92 -9.87 -8.37
CA ARG A 24 -1.08 -11.07 -8.24
C ARG A 24 0.04 -10.87 -7.22
N HIS A 25 0.77 -9.76 -7.29
CA HIS A 25 1.89 -9.50 -6.37
C HIS A 25 1.41 -9.22 -4.95
N VAL A 26 0.33 -8.47 -4.78
CA VAL A 26 -0.30 -8.24 -3.47
C VAL A 26 -0.78 -9.56 -2.87
N SER A 27 -1.42 -10.42 -3.67
CA SER A 27 -1.86 -11.75 -3.22
C SER A 27 -0.68 -12.63 -2.83
N ALA A 28 0.42 -12.59 -3.59
CA ALA A 28 1.64 -13.33 -3.26
C ALA A 28 2.27 -12.83 -1.95
N LEU A 29 2.36 -11.52 -1.74
CA LEU A 29 2.89 -10.92 -0.52
C LEU A 29 2.04 -11.27 0.70
N VAL A 30 0.72 -11.21 0.59
CA VAL A 30 -0.17 -11.56 1.70
C VAL A 30 -0.06 -13.04 2.10
N ARG A 31 0.26 -13.93 1.15
CA ARG A 31 0.51 -15.35 1.45
C ARG A 31 1.82 -15.59 2.19
N THR A 32 2.75 -14.63 2.18
CA THR A 32 4.01 -14.72 2.94
C THR A 32 3.94 -14.02 4.29
N LEU A 33 2.91 -13.21 4.55
CA LEU A 33 2.74 -12.57 5.85
C LEU A 33 2.30 -13.62 6.88
N ASP A 34 3.17 -13.89 7.85
CA ASP A 34 2.81 -14.67 9.02
C ASP A 34 2.34 -13.74 10.13
N LEU A 35 1.02 -13.68 10.30
CA LEU A 35 0.39 -12.82 11.28
C LEU A 35 0.37 -13.56 12.62
N SER A 36 1.37 -13.27 13.45
CA SER A 36 1.49 -13.81 14.82
C SER A 36 0.26 -13.50 15.70
N ARG A 37 -0.58 -12.54 15.29
CA ARG A 37 -1.87 -12.21 15.92
C ARG A 37 -2.96 -12.03 14.87
N PRO A 38 -4.23 -12.32 15.20
CA PRO A 38 -5.35 -11.99 14.32
C PRO A 38 -5.32 -10.50 13.97
N LEU A 39 -5.52 -10.18 12.68
CA LEU A 39 -5.69 -8.79 12.28
C LEU A 39 -6.88 -8.18 13.03
N PRO A 40 -6.76 -6.94 13.53
CA PRO A 40 -7.88 -6.25 14.14
C PRO A 40 -9.01 -6.07 13.11
N SER A 41 -10.22 -5.82 13.60
CA SER A 41 -11.35 -5.41 12.76
C SER A 41 -11.04 -4.05 12.13
N LEU A 42 -10.51 -4.07 10.91
CA LEU A 42 -10.19 -2.88 10.14
C LEU A 42 -11.40 -2.41 9.34
N GLN A 43 -11.68 -1.11 9.42
CA GLN A 43 -12.66 -0.41 8.59
C GLN A 43 -12.19 -0.32 7.14
N ALA A 44 -13.11 -0.04 6.22
CA ALA A 44 -12.81 0.05 4.78
C ALA A 44 -11.66 1.03 4.46
N ARG A 45 -11.63 2.21 5.10
CA ARG A 45 -10.54 3.19 4.96
C ARG A 45 -9.20 2.66 5.48
N GLN A 46 -9.21 1.95 6.61
CA GLN A 46 -7.98 1.36 7.15
C GLN A 46 -7.43 0.27 6.23
N TRP A 47 -8.29 -0.49 5.55
CA TRP A 47 -7.86 -1.42 4.50
C TRP A 47 -7.22 -0.71 3.30
N GLN A 48 -7.66 0.50 2.94
CA GLN A 48 -7.00 1.29 1.88
C GLN A 48 -5.59 1.71 2.30
N ALA A 49 -5.39 2.11 3.56
CA ALA A 49 -4.06 2.39 4.09
C ALA A 49 -3.14 1.15 4.04
N VAL A 50 -3.66 -0.02 4.43
CA VAL A 50 -2.91 -1.29 4.35
C VAL A 50 -2.53 -1.60 2.91
N VAL A 51 -3.47 -1.47 1.95
CA VAL A 51 -3.16 -1.66 0.53
C VAL A 51 -2.07 -0.68 0.07
N ALA A 52 -2.17 0.59 0.42
CA ALA A 52 -1.14 1.59 0.07
C ALA A 52 0.25 1.21 0.60
N LEU A 53 0.34 0.69 1.83
CA LEU A 53 1.59 0.19 2.42
C LEU A 53 2.15 -1.01 1.65
N LEU A 54 1.32 -2.00 1.32
CA LEU A 54 1.75 -3.16 0.53
C LEU A 54 2.25 -2.74 -0.87
N LEU A 55 1.58 -1.78 -1.51
CA LEU A 55 2.00 -1.24 -2.80
C LEU A 55 3.32 -0.47 -2.71
N ALA A 56 3.52 0.30 -1.63
CA ALA A 56 4.78 0.98 -1.37
C ALA A 56 5.94 -0.02 -1.20
N GLY A 57 5.75 -1.08 -0.41
CA GLY A 57 6.74 -2.15 -0.25
C GLY A 57 7.04 -2.85 -1.58
N LEU A 58 6.01 -3.19 -2.36
CA LEU A 58 6.18 -3.79 -3.69
C LEU A 58 6.92 -2.86 -4.67
N SER A 59 6.79 -1.54 -4.53
CA SER A 59 7.46 -0.56 -5.40
C SER A 59 8.99 -0.66 -5.34
N TRP A 60 9.56 -1.11 -4.23
CA TRP A 60 11.00 -1.16 -4.05
C TRP A 60 11.65 -2.35 -4.74
N GLY A 61 11.00 -3.53 -4.74
CA GLY A 61 11.63 -4.77 -5.22
C GLY A 61 10.91 -5.52 -6.34
N ARG A 62 9.60 -5.32 -6.55
CA ARG A 62 8.82 -6.17 -7.48
C ARG A 62 8.02 -5.42 -8.54
N LEU A 63 7.60 -4.20 -8.24
CA LEU A 63 6.77 -3.37 -9.12
C LEU A 63 7.39 -1.98 -9.27
N GLU A 64 8.53 -1.89 -9.95
CA GLU A 64 9.28 -0.64 -10.12
C GLU A 64 8.45 0.49 -10.76
N GLY A 65 7.43 0.15 -11.56
CA GLY A 65 6.45 1.10 -12.10
C GLY A 65 5.62 1.85 -11.06
N LEU A 66 5.63 1.40 -9.79
CA LEU A 66 5.02 2.10 -8.65
C LEU A 66 5.96 3.11 -7.98
N ARG A 67 7.28 3.05 -8.23
CA ARG A 67 8.27 3.95 -7.60
C ARG A 67 7.94 5.44 -7.75
N PRO A 68 7.45 5.94 -8.91
CA PRO A 68 7.11 7.35 -9.05
C PRO A 68 5.97 7.79 -8.12
N VAL A 69 5.13 6.86 -7.67
CA VAL A 69 4.01 7.14 -6.75
C VAL A 69 4.51 7.23 -5.31
N PHE A 70 5.37 6.29 -4.90
CA PHE A 70 5.82 6.09 -3.51
C PHE A 70 7.24 6.59 -3.20
N SER A 71 7.78 7.48 -4.04
CA SER A 71 9.12 8.05 -3.82
C SER A 71 9.16 8.88 -2.54
N ARG A 72 10.06 8.54 -1.60
CA ARG A 72 10.24 9.29 -0.34
C ARG A 72 10.70 10.73 -0.57
N ALA A 73 11.55 10.96 -1.57
CA ALA A 73 12.10 12.29 -1.84
C ALA A 73 11.08 13.21 -2.52
N ARG A 74 10.17 12.65 -3.31
CA ARG A 74 9.13 13.38 -4.05
C ARG A 74 7.89 12.49 -4.17
N PRO A 75 7.07 12.37 -3.11
CA PRO A 75 5.84 11.59 -3.18
C PRO A 75 4.88 12.20 -4.18
N SER A 76 4.09 11.36 -4.84
CA SER A 76 3.06 11.83 -5.77
C SER A 76 2.01 12.66 -5.03
N PRO A 77 1.53 13.78 -5.59
CA PRO A 77 0.41 14.52 -5.01
C PRO A 77 -0.81 13.63 -4.74
N LEU A 78 -1.07 12.65 -5.63
CA LEU A 78 -2.17 11.69 -5.46
C LEU A 78 -2.00 10.79 -4.23
N LEU A 79 -0.75 10.48 -3.86
CA LEU A 79 -0.47 9.75 -2.63
C LEU A 79 -0.74 10.66 -1.42
N LEU A 80 -0.28 11.90 -1.47
CA LEU A 80 -0.51 12.88 -0.40
C LEU A 80 -2.00 13.11 -0.14
N ASP A 81 -2.78 13.37 -1.19
CA ASP A 81 -4.23 13.59 -1.09
C ASP A 81 -4.93 12.35 -0.50
N MET A 82 -4.57 11.16 -0.98
CA MET A 82 -5.14 9.92 -0.47
C MET A 82 -4.77 9.67 1.01
N LEU A 83 -3.56 10.01 1.43
CA LEU A 83 -3.16 9.85 2.83
C LEU A 83 -3.89 10.85 3.73
N ASP A 84 -4.05 12.10 3.29
CA ASP A 84 -4.81 13.12 4.01
C ASP A 84 -6.28 12.69 4.21
N ASP A 85 -6.92 12.16 3.16
CA ASP A 85 -8.27 11.57 3.24
C ASP A 85 -8.39 10.39 4.22
N LEU A 86 -7.27 9.71 4.47
CA LEU A 86 -7.16 8.60 5.42
C LEU A 86 -6.74 9.07 6.83
N GLY A 87 -6.48 10.36 7.04
CA GLY A 87 -5.98 10.91 8.29
C GLY A 87 -4.54 10.47 8.60
N LEU A 88 -3.76 10.17 7.57
CA LEU A 88 -2.35 9.80 7.64
C LEU A 88 -1.50 10.90 7.01
N ASP A 89 -0.41 11.27 7.67
CA ASP A 89 0.63 12.07 7.06
C ASP A 89 1.71 11.15 6.44
N MET A 90 2.61 11.73 5.65
CA MET A 90 3.70 10.98 5.02
C MET A 90 4.66 10.37 6.04
N ASP A 91 4.92 11.05 7.16
CA ASP A 91 5.88 10.58 8.16
C ASP A 91 5.37 9.31 8.85
N ARG A 92 4.09 9.28 9.25
CA ARG A 92 3.41 8.10 9.77
C ARG A 92 3.35 7.00 8.73
N PHE A 93 3.06 7.33 7.47
CA PHE A 93 3.03 6.34 6.39
C PHE A 93 4.41 5.68 6.21
N VAL A 94 5.49 6.47 6.23
CA VAL A 94 6.86 5.95 6.13
C VAL A 94 7.23 5.11 7.35
N ALA A 95 6.88 5.54 8.56
CA ALA A 95 7.13 4.77 9.78
C ALA A 95 6.40 3.41 9.75
N LEU A 96 5.15 3.37 9.29
CA LEU A 96 4.40 2.13 9.11
C LEU A 96 5.02 1.22 8.04
N LEU A 97 5.56 1.81 6.98
CA LEU A 97 6.26 1.07 5.93
C LEU A 97 7.59 0.47 6.43
N GLU A 98 8.31 1.17 7.30
CA GLU A 98 9.53 0.67 7.93
C GLU A 98 9.22 -0.48 8.89
N LEU A 99 8.16 -0.37 9.69
CA LEU A 99 7.67 -1.47 10.52
C LEU A 99 7.30 -2.70 9.68
N LEU A 100 6.62 -2.51 8.55
CA LEU A 100 6.27 -3.61 7.64
C LEU A 100 7.54 -4.30 7.07
N HIS A 101 8.63 -3.56 6.89
CA HIS A 101 9.89 -4.11 6.43
C HIS A 101 10.68 -4.86 7.50
N GLU A 102 10.54 -4.51 8.77
CA GLU A 102 11.21 -5.21 9.87
C GLU A 102 10.59 -6.60 10.15
N GLU A 103 9.33 -6.82 9.73
CA GLU A 103 8.61 -8.08 9.95
C GLU A 103 8.60 -9.05 8.73
N ILE A 104 9.22 -8.70 7.60
CA ILE A 104 9.33 -9.54 6.38
C ILE A 104 10.78 -9.96 6.16
#